data_AF-A0A432KIA4-F1
#
_entry.id   AF-A0A432KIA4-F1
#
_cell.length_a   1.000
_cell.length_b   1.000
_cell.length_c   1.000
_cell.angle_alpha   90.00
_cell.angle_beta   90.00
_cell.angle_gamma   90.00
#
_symmetry.space_group_name_H-M   'P 1'
#
loop_
_entity.id
_entity.type
_entity.pdbx_description
1 polymer ?
#
loop_
_entity_poly.entity_id
_entity_poly.type
_entity_poly.pdbx_seq_one_letter_code
_entity_poly.pdbx_strand_id
1 'polypeptide(L)'
;MLSYIVWSPKPYIVDLGFTELRWYGLLFALGFIISQQVMFHIFKKEGKKERQVEVLTLYMVLATIIGARLGHVLFYEPARYLSNPIDIFKVWEGGLASHGGAAGILIALYLFARKYNDISYLWILDRIVIVVAITGALIRTGNF
;
A
#
# COMPACT_ATOMS: atom_id res chain seq x y z
N MET A 1 -33.17 26.72 2.55
CA MET A 1 -32.57 25.41 2.21
C MET A 1 -31.17 25.67 1.66
N LEU A 2 -30.17 24.87 2.06
CA LEU A 2 -28.85 24.87 1.39
C LEU A 2 -29.00 24.14 0.05
N SER A 3 -28.84 24.84 -1.08
CA SER A 3 -28.96 24.28 -2.43
C SER A 3 -27.73 23.45 -2.85
N TYR A 4 -26.56 23.71 -2.24
CA TYR A 4 -25.33 22.93 -2.42
C TYR A 4 -24.34 23.19 -1.27
N ILE A 5 -23.31 22.35 -1.18
CA ILE A 5 -22.16 22.49 -0.27
C ILE A 5 -20.90 22.66 -1.12
N VAL A 6 -20.09 23.69 -0.81
CA VAL A 6 -18.76 23.85 -1.42
C VAL A 6 -17.76 22.99 -0.63
N TRP A 7 -17.30 21.91 -1.24
CA TRP A 7 -16.26 21.04 -0.66
C TRP A 7 -14.88 21.43 -1.20
N SER A 8 -14.07 22.10 -0.38
CA SER A 8 -12.71 22.53 -0.75
C SER A 8 -11.73 22.42 0.43
N PRO A 9 -11.54 21.24 1.04
CA PRO A 9 -10.55 21.05 2.09
C PRO A 9 -9.12 21.22 1.53
N LYS A 10 -8.20 21.66 2.41
CA LYS A 10 -6.78 21.72 2.05
C LYS A 10 -6.21 20.30 1.98
N PRO A 11 -5.57 19.90 0.88
CA PRO A 11 -5.10 18.52 0.69
C PRO A 11 -3.83 18.21 1.51
N TYR A 12 -3.16 19.23 2.02
CA TYR A 12 -1.94 19.13 2.81
C TYR A 12 -2.17 19.61 4.25
N ILE A 13 -1.43 18.98 5.16
CA ILE A 13 -1.39 19.27 6.60
C ILE A 13 -0.39 20.39 6.85
N VAL A 14 0.82 20.22 6.32
CA VAL A 14 1.94 21.15 6.46
C VAL A 14 2.65 21.23 5.12
N ASP A 15 2.97 22.45 4.70
CA ASP A 15 3.88 22.73 3.60
C ASP A 15 5.28 22.93 4.17
N LEU A 16 6.24 22.10 3.75
CA LEU A 16 7.62 22.14 4.19
C LEU A 16 8.51 22.97 3.24
N GLY A 17 7.93 23.56 2.19
CA GLY A 17 8.61 24.37 1.17
C GLY A 17 9.23 23.56 0.02
N PHE A 18 9.70 22.34 0.28
CA PHE A 18 10.22 21.41 -0.73
C PHE A 18 9.29 20.21 -1.00
N THR A 19 8.34 19.95 -0.09
CA THR A 19 7.31 18.92 -0.24
C THR A 19 6.13 19.24 0.67
N GLU A 20 4.96 18.75 0.28
CA GLU A 20 3.73 18.88 1.07
C GLU A 20 3.46 17.57 1.82
N LEU A 21 3.25 17.65 3.13
CA LEU A 21 2.73 16.52 3.89
C LEU A 21 1.22 16.41 3.65
N ARG A 22 0.82 15.48 2.78
CA ARG A 22 -0.58 15.31 2.36
C ARG A 22 -1.37 14.36 3.26
N TRP A 23 -2.66 14.65 3.46
CA TRP A 23 -3.58 13.78 4.21
C TRP A 23 -3.63 12.37 3.64
N TYR A 24 -3.68 12.26 2.32
CA TYR A 24 -3.61 11.00 1.60
C TYR A 24 -2.41 10.15 2.02
N GLY A 25 -1.21 10.73 1.99
CA GLY A 25 0.03 10.02 2.33
C GLY A 25 0.07 9.61 3.80
N LEU A 26 -0.40 10.48 4.69
CA LEU A 26 -0.48 10.19 6.11
C LEU A 26 -1.43 9.01 6.40
N LEU A 27 -2.64 9.06 5.86
CA LEU A 27 -3.65 8.03 6.08
C LEU A 27 -3.26 6.70 5.42
N PHE A 28 -2.53 6.75 4.31
CA PHE A 28 -1.99 5.54 3.70
C PHE A 28 -0.90 4.90 4.59
N ALA A 29 0.03 5.69 5.12
CA ALA A 29 1.04 5.20 6.07
C ALA A 29 0.39 4.66 7.36
N LEU A 30 -0.61 5.35 7.89
CA LEU A 30 -1.38 4.91 9.06
C LEU A 30 -2.10 3.58 8.78
N GLY A 31 -2.57 3.37 7.55
CA GLY A 31 -3.15 2.11 7.11
C GLY A 31 -2.22 0.93 7.33
N PHE A 32 -0.93 1.05 6.96
CA PHE A 32 0.06 0.01 7.23
C PHE A 32 0.30 -0.22 8.72
N ILE A 33 0.39 0.86 9.52
CA ILE A 33 0.62 0.77 10.97
C ILE A 33 -0.53 0.03 11.65
N ILE A 34 -1.78 0.43 11.38
CA ILE A 34 -2.98 -0.20 11.95
C ILE A 34 -3.09 -1.65 11.47
N SER A 35 -2.87 -1.89 10.18
CA SER A 35 -2.88 -3.24 9.59
C SER A 35 -1.89 -4.16 10.29
N GLN A 36 -0.69 -3.68 10.59
CA GLN A 36 0.32 -4.46 11.31
C GLN A 36 -0.17 -4.86 12.70
N GLN A 37 -0.79 -3.95 13.47
CA GLN A 37 -1.32 -4.25 14.79
C GLN A 37 -2.44 -5.30 14.75
N VAL A 38 -3.34 -5.20 13.75
CA VAL A 38 -4.39 -6.19 13.53
C VAL A 38 -3.78 -7.55 13.19
N MET A 39 -2.75 -7.59 12.34
CA MET A 39 -2.08 -8.84 11.96
C MET A 39 -1.32 -9.46 13.14
N PHE A 40 -0.70 -8.68 14.02
CA PHE A 40 -0.12 -9.19 15.27
C PHE A 40 -1.17 -9.89 16.13
N HIS A 41 -2.34 -9.26 16.32
CA HIS A 41 -3.43 -9.86 17.06
C HIS A 41 -3.89 -11.19 16.43
N ILE A 42 -4.09 -11.23 15.11
CA ILE A 42 -4.49 -12.43 14.38
C ILE A 42 -3.45 -13.54 14.51
N PHE A 43 -2.17 -13.24 14.25
CA PHE A 43 -1.09 -14.22 14.32
C PHE A 43 -0.98 -14.81 15.72
N LYS A 44 -1.02 -13.97 16.75
CA LYS A 44 -1.00 -14.42 18.14
C LYS A 44 -2.20 -15.32 18.48
N LYS A 45 -3.41 -14.92 18.07
CA LYS A 45 -4.64 -15.67 18.33
C LYS A 45 -4.65 -17.04 17.63
N GLU A 46 -4.06 -17.12 16.44
CA GLU A 46 -4.00 -18.35 15.64
C GLU A 46 -2.70 -19.16 15.85
N GLY A 47 -1.92 -18.84 16.89
CA GLY A 47 -0.71 -19.59 17.26
C GLY A 47 0.45 -19.47 16.27
N LYS A 48 0.49 -18.41 15.46
CA LYS A 48 1.57 -18.07 14.53
C LYS A 48 2.62 -17.18 15.21
N LYS A 49 3.83 -17.14 14.65
CA LYS A 49 4.93 -16.37 15.24
C LYS A 49 4.75 -14.89 14.95
N GLU A 50 4.67 -14.05 15.98
CA GLU A 50 4.50 -12.60 15.82
C GLU A 50 5.58 -11.96 14.95
N ARG A 51 6.84 -12.42 15.03
CA ARG A 51 7.95 -11.95 14.18
C ARG A 51 7.67 -12.09 12.67
N GLN A 52 6.82 -13.04 12.27
CA GLN A 52 6.42 -13.19 10.86
C GLN A 52 5.60 -11.99 10.37
N VAL A 53 4.90 -11.28 11.25
CA VAL A 53 4.10 -10.08 10.93
C VAL A 53 4.98 -8.91 10.52
N GLU A 54 6.13 -8.72 11.17
CA GLU A 54 7.11 -7.69 10.78
C GLU A 54 7.63 -7.95 9.37
N VAL A 55 7.99 -9.20 9.08
CA VAL A 55 8.46 -9.62 7.76
C VAL A 55 7.36 -9.48 6.71
N LEU A 56 6.13 -9.88 7.05
CA LEU A 56 4.97 -9.72 6.17
C LEU A 56 4.72 -8.25 5.86
N THR A 57 4.76 -7.38 6.86
CA THR A 57 4.53 -5.94 6.69
C THR A 57 5.56 -5.34 5.72
N LEU A 58 6.85 -5.73 5.87
CA LEU A 58 7.89 -5.33 4.94
C LEU A 58 7.62 -5.82 3.51
N TYR A 59 7.21 -7.08 3.35
CA TYR A 59 6.82 -7.63 2.04
C TYR A 59 5.69 -6.81 1.42
N MET A 60 4.66 -6.49 2.21
CA MET A 60 3.49 -5.74 1.74
C MET A 60 3.83 -4.31 1.32
N VAL A 61 4.63 -3.59 2.11
CA VAL A 61 5.07 -2.21 1.78
C VAL A 61 5.89 -2.20 0.49
N LEU A 62 6.92 -3.05 0.42
CA LEU A 62 7.79 -3.12 -0.75
C LEU A 62 7.02 -3.54 -2.00
N ALA A 63 6.17 -4.55 -1.90
CA ALA A 63 5.38 -5.04 -3.02
C ALA A 63 4.36 -4.02 -3.51
N THR A 64 3.77 -3.24 -2.61
CA THR A 64 2.84 -2.17 -2.98
C THR A 64 3.56 -1.07 -3.77
N ILE A 65 4.72 -0.61 -3.29
CA ILE A 65 5.49 0.46 -3.95
C ILE A 65 6.07 -0.03 -5.28
N ILE A 66 6.77 -1.17 -5.26
CA ILE A 66 7.43 -1.73 -6.45
C ILE A 66 6.39 -2.15 -7.47
N GLY A 67 5.35 -2.88 -7.05
CA GLY A 67 4.28 -3.33 -7.93
C GLY A 67 3.53 -2.16 -8.56
N ALA A 68 3.19 -1.14 -7.78
CA ALA A 68 2.50 0.02 -8.32
C ALA A 68 3.37 0.81 -9.29
N ARG A 69 4.67 0.94 -9.01
CA ARG A 69 5.61 1.61 -9.91
C ARG A 69 5.79 0.83 -11.21
N LEU A 70 6.05 -0.47 -11.14
CA LEU A 70 6.22 -1.31 -12.31
C LEU A 70 4.93 -1.40 -13.14
N GLY A 71 3.77 -1.48 -12.48
CA GLY A 71 2.49 -1.39 -13.19
C GLY A 71 2.38 -0.09 -13.97
N HIS A 72 2.78 1.04 -13.38
CA HIS A 72 2.71 2.30 -14.10
C HIS A 72 3.67 2.37 -15.29
N VAL A 73 4.91 1.89 -15.07
CA VAL A 73 5.94 1.80 -16.11
C VAL A 73 5.48 0.95 -17.28
N LEU A 74 4.92 -0.24 -17.01
CA LEU A 74 4.57 -1.20 -18.05
C LEU A 74 3.27 -0.84 -18.79
N PHE A 75 2.27 -0.31 -18.10
CA PHE A 75 0.94 -0.12 -18.65
C PHE A 75 0.64 1.31 -19.13
N TYR A 76 1.32 2.34 -18.60
CA TYR A 76 1.02 3.74 -18.97
C TYR A 76 2.12 4.41 -19.77
N GLU A 77 3.40 4.30 -19.37
CA GLU A 77 4.49 5.07 -20.01
C GLU A 77 5.72 4.23 -20.40
N PRO A 78 5.57 3.05 -21.04
CA PRO A 78 6.71 2.16 -21.29
C PRO A 78 7.81 2.78 -22.16
N ALA A 79 7.43 3.58 -23.17
CA ALA A 79 8.40 4.25 -24.05
C ALA A 79 9.30 5.25 -23.30
N ARG A 80 8.75 5.99 -22.33
CA ARG A 80 9.51 6.95 -21.51
C ARG A 80 10.58 6.23 -20.70
N TYR A 81 10.20 5.17 -19.98
CA TYR A 81 11.13 4.45 -19.11
C TYR A 81 12.16 3.62 -19.88
N LEU A 82 11.84 3.16 -21.10
CA LEU A 82 12.84 2.53 -21.97
C LEU A 82 13.90 3.54 -22.45
N SER A 83 13.51 4.78 -22.69
CA SER A 83 14.44 5.85 -23.07
C SER A 83 15.33 6.32 -21.93
N ASN A 84 14.84 6.28 -20.69
CA ASN A 84 15.59 6.65 -19.50
C ASN A 84 15.24 5.76 -18.29
N PRO A 85 15.89 4.58 -18.15
CA PRO A 85 15.55 3.61 -17.11
C PRO A 85 15.69 4.12 -15.67
N ILE A 86 16.50 5.17 -15.43
CA ILE A 86 16.66 5.72 -14.08
C ILE A 86 15.38 6.36 -13.56
N ASP A 87 14.48 6.78 -14.45
CA ASP A 87 13.20 7.38 -14.08
C ASP A 87 12.31 6.38 -13.33
N ILE A 88 12.53 5.06 -13.47
CA ILE A 88 11.78 4.04 -12.73
C ILE A 88 11.91 4.26 -11.21
N PHE A 89 13.06 4.73 -10.71
CA PHE A 89 13.30 4.94 -9.29
C PHE A 89 12.71 6.25 -8.74
N LYS A 90 12.30 7.17 -9.62
CA LYS A 90 11.78 8.49 -9.24
C LYS A 90 10.31 8.45 -8.80
N VAL A 91 10.03 7.68 -7.75
CA VAL A 91 8.67 7.49 -7.22
C VAL A 91 8.02 8.76 -6.68
N TRP A 92 8.82 9.79 -6.37
CA TRP A 92 8.33 11.09 -5.90
C TRP A 92 7.75 11.97 -7.03
N GLU A 93 8.02 11.66 -8.29
CA GLU A 93 7.40 12.33 -9.45
C GLU A 93 5.96 11.84 -9.71
N GLY A 94 5.44 10.94 -8.84
CA GLY A 94 4.17 10.27 -9.04
C GLY A 94 4.31 9.04 -9.94
N GLY A 95 3.22 8.64 -10.60
CA GLY A 95 3.21 7.47 -11.48
C GLY A 95 3.18 6.15 -10.72
N LEU A 96 2.06 5.88 -10.06
CA LEU A 96 1.78 4.63 -9.34
C LEU A 96 0.45 4.05 -9.81
N ALA A 97 0.46 2.78 -10.21
CA ALA A 97 -0.70 2.06 -10.70
C ALA A 97 -1.28 1.13 -9.63
N SER A 98 -2.56 1.31 -9.29
CA SER A 98 -3.23 0.49 -8.25
C SER A 98 -3.26 -1.01 -8.59
N HIS A 99 -3.52 -1.36 -9.85
CA HIS A 99 -3.54 -2.75 -10.31
C HIS A 99 -2.14 -3.41 -10.25
N GLY A 100 -1.08 -2.64 -10.52
CA GLY A 100 0.29 -3.10 -10.33
C GLY A 100 0.60 -3.38 -8.87
N GLY A 101 0.15 -2.49 -7.96
CA GLY A 101 0.27 -2.71 -6.51
C GLY A 101 -0.47 -3.97 -6.05
N ALA A 102 -1.70 -4.19 -6.54
CA ALA A 102 -2.48 -5.38 -6.23
C ALA A 102 -1.78 -6.67 -6.70
N ALA A 103 -1.28 -6.70 -7.95
CA ALA A 103 -0.52 -7.83 -8.47
C ALA A 103 0.77 -8.08 -7.66
N GLY A 104 1.50 -7.01 -7.33
CA GLY A 104 2.69 -7.08 -6.47
C GLY A 104 2.40 -7.71 -5.11
N ILE A 105 1.31 -7.29 -4.46
CA ILE A 105 0.86 -7.85 -3.18
C ILE A 105 0.58 -9.35 -3.29
N LEU A 106 -0.17 -9.79 -4.31
CA LEU A 106 -0.48 -11.21 -4.49
C LEU A 106 0.78 -12.07 -4.66
N ILE A 107 1.76 -11.57 -5.42
CA ILE A 107 3.07 -12.22 -5.60
C ILE A 107 3.83 -12.25 -4.27
N ALA A 108 3.85 -11.15 -3.52
CA ALA A 108 4.57 -11.07 -2.25
C ALA A 108 3.98 -12.03 -1.19
N LEU A 109 2.65 -12.15 -1.11
CA LEU A 109 1.99 -13.11 -0.24
C LEU A 109 2.36 -14.56 -0.62
N TYR A 110 2.48 -14.85 -1.91
CA TYR A 110 2.88 -16.17 -2.39
C TYR A 110 4.34 -16.48 -1.99
N LEU A 111 5.25 -15.52 -2.19
CA LEU A 111 6.65 -15.65 -1.78
C LEU A 111 6.79 -15.79 -0.25
N PHE A 112 5.98 -15.04 0.51
CA PHE A 112 5.96 -15.11 1.96
C PHE A 112 5.49 -16.49 2.46
N ALA A 113 4.37 -16.99 1.92
CA ALA A 113 3.87 -18.33 2.26
C ALA A 113 4.87 -19.44 1.89
N ARG A 114 5.61 -19.29 0.78
CA ARG A 114 6.68 -20.22 0.40
C ARG A 114 7.87 -20.19 1.37
N LYS A 115 8.15 -19.04 1.99
CA LYS A 115 9.22 -18.88 2.99
C LYS A 115 8.85 -19.49 4.33
N TYR A 116 7.57 -19.49 4.69
CA TYR A 116 7.07 -19.95 5.99
C TYR A 116 6.08 -21.10 5.84
N ASN A 117 6.58 -22.33 5.96
CA ASN A 117 5.79 -23.56 5.74
C ASN A 117 4.57 -23.70 6.67
N ASP A 118 4.55 -23.00 7.81
CA ASP A 118 3.41 -22.97 8.73
C ASP A 118 2.28 -22.05 8.27
N ILE A 119 2.44 -21.32 7.16
CA ILE A 119 1.48 -20.36 6.62
C ILE A 119 1.13 -20.76 5.19
N SER A 120 -0.11 -21.20 4.96
CA SER A 120 -0.59 -21.45 3.60
C SER A 120 -0.93 -20.14 2.89
N TYR A 121 -0.78 -20.11 1.57
CA TYR A 121 -1.09 -18.93 0.76
C TYR A 121 -2.54 -18.47 0.92
N LEU A 122 -3.49 -19.42 0.88
CA LEU A 122 -4.91 -19.11 1.07
C LEU A 122 -5.21 -18.58 2.46
N TRP A 123 -4.57 -19.16 3.49
CA TRP A 123 -4.76 -18.68 4.85
C TRP A 123 -4.36 -17.21 4.98
N ILE A 124 -3.19 -16.82 4.48
CA ILE A 124 -2.77 -15.43 4.60
C ILE A 124 -3.61 -14.50 3.71
N LEU A 125 -4.02 -14.95 2.53
CA LEU A 125 -4.87 -14.19 1.62
C LEU A 125 -6.21 -13.83 2.28
N ASP A 126 -6.87 -14.79 2.94
CA ASP A 126 -8.12 -14.56 3.66
C ASP A 126 -7.99 -13.47 4.74
N ARG A 127 -6.88 -13.47 5.49
CA ARG A 127 -6.65 -12.50 6.57
C ARG A 127 -6.28 -11.12 6.03
N ILE A 128 -5.55 -11.08 4.91
CA ILE A 128 -5.12 -9.80 4.32
C ILE A 128 -6.29 -8.97 3.81
N VAL A 129 -7.37 -9.60 3.34
CA VAL A 129 -8.57 -8.85 2.90
C VAL A 129 -9.11 -7.93 4.01
N ILE A 130 -9.04 -8.35 5.27
CA ILE A 130 -9.49 -7.54 6.43
C ILE A 130 -8.72 -6.22 6.49
N VAL A 131 -7.39 -6.29 6.44
CA VAL A 131 -6.53 -5.11 6.59
C VAL A 131 -6.46 -4.26 5.32
N VAL A 132 -6.68 -4.88 4.15
CA VAL A 132 -6.87 -4.17 2.88
C VAL A 132 -8.15 -3.32 2.94
N ALA A 133 -9.24 -3.81 3.52
CA ALA A 133 -10.46 -3.03 3.68
C ALA A 133 -10.27 -1.82 4.60
N ILE A 134 -9.57 -2.00 5.73
CA ILE A 134 -9.22 -0.91 6.66
C ILE A 134 -8.37 0.15 5.96
N THR A 135 -7.30 -0.27 5.30
CA THR A 135 -6.40 0.62 4.56
C THR A 135 -7.14 1.33 3.42
N GLY A 136 -8.01 0.60 2.71
CA GLY A 136 -8.87 1.15 1.67
C GLY A 136 -9.79 2.26 2.19
N ALA A 137 -10.42 2.06 3.34
CA ALA A 137 -11.26 3.08 3.98
C ALA A 137 -10.45 4.33 4.35
N LEU A 138 -9.26 4.17 4.93
CA LEU A 138 -8.37 5.29 5.27
C LEU A 138 -7.93 6.07 4.02
N ILE A 139 -7.57 5.37 2.95
CA ILE A 139 -7.22 5.99 1.66
C ILE A 139 -8.41 6.75 1.10
N ARG A 140 -9.64 6.19 1.17
CA ARG A 140 -10.84 6.88 0.72
C ARG A 140 -11.07 8.15 1.53
N THR A 141 -10.93 8.12 2.85
CA THR A 141 -11.00 9.34 3.68
C THR A 141 -9.94 10.35 3.27
N GLY A 142 -8.72 9.93 2.94
CA GLY A 142 -7.66 10.83 2.48
C GLY A 142 -7.87 11.43 1.09
N ASN A 143 -8.82 10.92 0.30
CA ASN A 143 -9.19 11.48 -0.99
C ASN A 143 -10.23 12.61 -0.89
N PHE A 144 -10.99 12.68 0.20
CA PHE A 144 -12.10 13.62 0.37
C PHE A 144 -11.70 14.77 1.27
#